data_AF-A0A7C6DSB0-F1
#
_entry.id   AF-A0A7C6DSB0-F1
#
_cell.length_a   1.000
_cell.length_b   1.000
_cell.length_c   1.000
_cell.angle_alpha   90.00
_cell.angle_beta   90.00
_cell.angle_gamma   90.00
#
_symmetry.space_group_name_H-M   'P 1'
#
loop_
_entity.id
_entity.type
_entity.pdbx_description
1 polymer ?
#
loop_
_entity_poly.entity_id
_entity_poly.type
_entity_poly.pdbx_seq_one_letter_code
_entity_poly.pdbx_strand_id
1 'polypeptide(L)'
;MSKMFHQKVKEINFTINKESKIIENLDKNESIVFQIIGEFIYETDNIFLTTNIRKVWDYFSKRIGEVFSFEDFLVILKRFNEQGLLDVKFLEPPIYSSIIVSPKLMFIYYQDFLQEFHTVLKAILFEIEEKNNDDSFKIAQNIKVKLVVVNNILDFLREQKIVELMRYSGTPLPGGKSFIILKIDEDKLKEFKEKFIAGSKAV
;
A
#
# COMPACT_ATOMS: atom_id res chain seq x y z
N MET A 1 17.33 -39.07 11.90
CA MET A 1 18.06 -37.78 11.94
C MET A 1 17.48 -36.85 10.88
N SER A 2 16.57 -35.96 11.28
CA SER A 2 16.01 -34.94 10.38
C SER A 2 16.90 -33.71 10.41
N LYS A 3 17.54 -33.37 9.29
CA LYS A 3 18.23 -32.09 9.11
C LYS A 3 17.16 -31.02 8.88
N MET A 4 16.74 -30.33 9.95
CA MET A 4 15.97 -29.11 9.85
C MET A 4 16.84 -28.03 9.19
N PHE A 5 16.57 -27.74 7.92
CA PHE A 5 17.09 -26.56 7.24
C PHE A 5 16.56 -25.31 7.96
N HIS A 6 17.38 -24.75 8.84
CA HIS A 6 17.18 -23.41 9.38
C HIS A 6 17.59 -22.42 8.31
N GLN A 7 16.70 -22.17 7.36
CA GLN A 7 16.86 -21.05 6.45
C GLN A 7 16.72 -19.79 7.33
N LYS A 8 17.85 -19.15 7.64
CA LYS A 8 17.88 -17.86 8.35
C LYS A 8 16.94 -16.93 7.62
N VAL A 9 15.82 -16.59 8.27
CA VAL A 9 14.90 -15.53 7.82
C VAL A 9 15.77 -14.30 7.65
N LYS A 10 16.03 -13.93 6.40
CA LYS A 10 16.82 -12.76 6.06
C LYS A 10 15.98 -11.59 6.51
N GLU A 11 16.32 -11.01 7.65
CA GLU A 11 15.73 -9.78 8.13
C GLU A 11 16.00 -8.73 7.09
N ILE A 12 14.94 -8.29 6.40
CA ILE A 12 15.06 -7.19 5.48
C ILE A 12 14.64 -5.96 6.29
N ASN A 13 15.63 -5.15 6.68
CA ASN A 13 15.38 -3.84 7.25
C ASN A 13 15.17 -2.86 6.10
N PHE A 14 14.05 -2.15 6.10
CA PHE A 14 13.67 -1.28 4.98
C PHE A 14 13.63 0.19 5.38
N THR A 15 14.04 1.05 4.44
CA THR A 15 13.96 2.50 4.57
C THR A 15 13.14 3.05 3.40
N ILE A 16 12.29 4.04 3.66
CA ILE A 16 11.67 4.83 2.60
C ILE A 16 12.77 5.65 1.92
N ASN A 17 12.92 5.48 0.61
CA ASN A 17 13.76 6.35 -0.20
C ASN A 17 13.01 7.66 -0.45
N LYS A 18 13.39 8.73 0.27
CA LYS A 18 12.82 10.07 0.06
C LYS A 18 13.36 10.78 -1.18
N GLU A 19 14.39 10.23 -1.82
CA GLU A 19 15.02 10.77 -3.04
C GLU A 19 14.44 10.17 -4.33
N SER A 20 13.42 9.30 -4.23
CA SER A 20 12.79 8.72 -5.42
C SER A 20 12.17 9.81 -6.31
N LYS A 21 12.25 9.57 -7.62
CA LYS A 21 11.92 10.55 -8.65
C LYS A 21 10.41 10.82 -8.70
N ILE A 22 10.09 12.01 -9.19
CA ILE A 22 8.78 12.41 -9.73
C ILE A 22 8.17 11.24 -10.53
N ILE A 23 6.93 10.89 -10.23
CA ILE A 23 6.18 9.89 -11.00
C ILE A 23 6.06 10.46 -12.41
N GLU A 24 6.56 9.74 -13.42
CA GLU A 24 6.80 10.26 -14.79
C GLU A 24 5.57 10.87 -15.48
N ASN A 25 4.36 10.63 -14.96
CA ASN A 25 3.09 11.12 -15.47
C ASN A 25 2.35 12.11 -14.56
N LEU A 26 2.93 12.50 -13.43
CA LEU A 26 2.36 13.49 -12.52
C LEU A 26 3.10 14.81 -12.63
N ASP A 27 2.36 15.91 -12.53
CA ASP A 27 2.99 17.21 -12.35
C ASP A 27 3.72 17.28 -11.00
N LYS A 28 4.53 18.33 -10.80
CA LYS A 28 5.32 18.48 -9.58
C LYS A 28 4.44 18.50 -8.32
N ASN A 29 3.32 19.20 -8.37
CA ASN A 29 2.42 19.34 -7.23
C ASN A 29 1.65 18.05 -6.97
N GLU A 30 1.19 17.39 -8.02
CA GLU A 30 0.57 16.07 -7.94
C GLU A 30 1.53 15.05 -7.32
N SER A 31 2.79 15.05 -7.73
CA SER A 31 3.83 14.17 -7.16
C SER A 31 4.03 14.41 -5.67
N ILE A 32 4.00 15.67 -5.23
CA ILE A 32 4.11 16.02 -3.81
C ILE A 32 2.88 15.52 -3.03
N VAL A 33 1.66 15.75 -3.54
CA VAL A 33 0.43 15.25 -2.90
C VAL A 33 0.39 13.73 -2.84
N PHE A 34 0.78 13.07 -3.94
CA PHE A 34 0.92 11.62 -4.00
C PHE A 34 1.87 11.10 -2.91
N GLN A 35 3.09 11.65 -2.85
CA GLN A 35 4.11 11.26 -1.89
C GLN A 35 3.62 11.43 -0.46
N ILE A 36 3.00 12.57 -0.16
CA ILE A 36 2.53 12.87 1.20
C ILE A 36 1.37 11.97 1.62
N ILE A 37 0.42 11.66 0.73
CA ILE A 37 -0.67 10.72 1.03
C ILE A 37 -0.07 9.34 1.34
N GLY A 38 0.85 8.85 0.51
CA GLY A 38 1.51 7.57 0.73
C GLY A 38 2.32 7.53 2.03
N GLU A 39 3.08 8.59 2.32
CA GLU A 39 3.87 8.72 3.54
C GLU A 39 2.98 8.80 4.78
N PHE A 40 1.89 9.56 4.74
CA PHE A 40 0.92 9.65 5.82
C PHE A 40 0.34 8.28 6.18
N ILE A 41 -0.13 7.51 5.19
CA ILE A 41 -0.69 6.17 5.41
C ILE A 41 0.37 5.22 5.99
N TYR A 42 1.60 5.28 5.47
CA TYR A 42 2.70 4.46 5.96
C TYR A 42 3.13 4.80 7.39
N GLU A 43 3.27 6.09 7.71
CA GLU A 43 3.73 6.54 9.04
C GLU A 43 2.67 6.32 10.11
N THR A 44 1.39 6.46 9.76
CA THR A 44 0.28 6.24 10.69
C THR A 44 -0.16 4.78 10.81
N ASP A 45 0.49 3.85 10.09
CA ASP A 45 0.12 2.44 10.01
C ASP A 45 -1.37 2.23 9.71
N ASN A 46 -1.93 3.08 8.83
CA ASN A 46 -3.36 3.08 8.53
C ASN A 46 -3.74 1.97 7.55
N ILE A 47 -4.11 0.81 8.09
CA ILE A 47 -4.53 -0.37 7.30
C ILE A 47 -5.88 -0.21 6.60
N PHE A 48 -6.71 0.77 7.00
CA PHE A 48 -8.07 0.92 6.45
C PHE A 48 -8.11 1.82 5.23
N LEU A 49 -6.97 2.43 4.86
CA LEU A 49 -6.83 3.38 3.76
C LEU A 49 -7.83 4.54 3.80
N THR A 50 -8.46 4.75 4.95
CA THR A 50 -9.50 5.76 5.14
C THR A 50 -8.97 6.84 6.08
N THR A 51 -9.03 8.09 5.65
CA THR A 51 -8.59 9.25 6.41
C THR A 51 -9.53 10.44 6.15
N ASN A 52 -9.29 11.57 6.79
CA ASN A 52 -10.01 12.82 6.48
C ASN A 52 -9.06 13.86 5.88
N ILE A 53 -9.63 14.74 5.05
CA ILE A 53 -8.89 15.81 4.36
C ILE A 53 -8.12 16.65 5.37
N ARG A 54 -8.72 16.99 6.52
CA ARG A 54 -8.06 17.74 7.60
C ARG A 54 -6.75 17.12 8.05
N LYS A 55 -6.72 15.83 8.42
CA LYS A 55 -5.49 15.21 8.95
C LYS A 55 -4.39 15.16 7.90
N VAL A 56 -4.75 14.86 6.66
CA VAL A 56 -3.77 14.83 5.56
C VAL A 56 -3.26 16.24 5.29
N TRP A 57 -4.12 17.25 5.29
CA TRP A 57 -3.74 18.65 5.14
C TRP A 57 -2.85 19.17 6.29
N ASP A 58 -3.21 18.87 7.54
CA ASP A 58 -2.41 19.24 8.72
C ASP A 58 -1.02 18.58 8.68
N TYR A 59 -0.94 17.38 8.10
CA TYR A 59 0.32 16.68 7.87
C TYR A 59 1.12 17.32 6.71
N PHE A 60 0.44 17.70 5.63
CA PHE A 60 1.00 18.33 4.44
C PHE A 60 1.61 19.72 4.75
N SER A 61 0.81 20.59 5.38
CA SER A 61 1.16 21.98 5.70
C SER A 61 2.40 22.11 6.60
N LYS A 62 2.59 21.15 7.53
CA LYS A 62 3.78 21.10 8.40
C LYS A 62 5.07 20.78 7.65
N ARG A 63 5.00 20.08 6.51
CA ARG A 63 6.17 19.58 5.78
C ARG A 63 6.57 20.46 4.61
N ILE A 64 5.62 21.16 4.00
CA ILE A 64 5.81 21.81 2.69
C ILE A 64 5.81 23.34 2.81
N GLY A 65 5.39 23.89 3.96
CA GLY A 65 5.36 25.32 4.23
C GLY A 65 4.32 26.07 3.40
N GLU A 66 4.51 27.38 3.21
CA GLU A 66 3.54 28.29 2.56
C GLU A 66 3.48 28.16 1.02
N VAL A 67 4.23 27.25 0.41
CA VAL A 67 4.35 27.15 -1.07
C VAL A 67 3.11 26.55 -1.74
N PHE A 68 2.22 25.93 -0.96
CA PHE A 68 1.11 25.14 -1.48
C PHE A 68 -0.18 25.46 -0.72
N SER A 69 -1.23 25.88 -1.42
CA SER A 69 -2.51 26.27 -0.80
C SER A 69 -3.43 25.07 -0.53
N PHE A 70 -4.43 25.26 0.33
CA PHE A 70 -5.44 24.24 0.57
C PHE A 70 -6.33 24.04 -0.66
N GLU A 71 -6.58 25.09 -1.43
CA GLU A 71 -7.32 25.04 -2.68
C GLU A 71 -6.59 24.18 -3.73
N ASP A 72 -5.26 24.33 -3.86
CA ASP A 72 -4.44 23.50 -4.75
C ASP A 72 -4.48 22.02 -4.32
N PHE A 73 -4.42 21.77 -3.01
CA PHE A 73 -4.58 20.43 -2.45
C PHE A 73 -5.91 19.80 -2.87
N LEU A 74 -7.01 20.53 -2.73
CA LEU A 74 -8.35 20.05 -3.11
C LEU A 74 -8.48 19.79 -4.61
N VAL A 75 -7.88 20.62 -5.47
CA VAL A 75 -7.87 20.41 -6.92
C VAL A 75 -7.16 19.09 -7.26
N ILE A 76 -6.02 18.82 -6.64
CA ILE A 76 -5.29 17.57 -6.88
C ILE A 76 -6.05 16.36 -6.34
N LEU A 77 -6.68 16.46 -5.16
CA LEU A 77 -7.56 15.40 -4.68
C LEU A 77 -8.70 15.13 -5.69
N LYS A 78 -9.32 16.14 -6.30
CA LYS A 78 -10.34 15.92 -7.33
C LYS A 78 -9.79 15.17 -8.55
N ARG A 79 -8.59 15.51 -9.03
CA ARG A 79 -7.95 14.80 -10.14
C ARG A 79 -7.64 13.35 -9.81
N PHE A 80 -7.09 13.08 -8.62
CA PHE A 80 -6.84 11.70 -8.19
C PHE A 80 -8.14 10.91 -8.01
N ASN A 81 -9.22 11.58 -7.60
CA ASN A 81 -10.56 10.99 -7.55
C ASN A 81 -11.03 10.57 -8.95
N GLU A 82 -10.88 11.46 -9.94
CA GLU A 82 -11.21 11.18 -11.35
C GLU A 82 -10.35 10.07 -11.96
N GLN A 83 -9.09 9.94 -11.53
CA GLN A 83 -8.17 8.87 -11.94
C GLN A 83 -8.41 7.53 -11.22
N GLY A 84 -9.32 7.49 -10.24
CA GLY A 84 -9.59 6.30 -9.43
C GLY A 84 -8.45 5.94 -8.47
N LEU A 85 -7.55 6.87 -8.17
CA LEU A 85 -6.45 6.67 -7.20
C LEU A 85 -6.91 6.85 -5.76
N LEU A 86 -8.02 7.57 -5.57
CA LEU A 86 -8.71 7.75 -4.30
C LEU A 86 -10.20 7.93 -4.56
N ASP A 87 -11.02 7.75 -3.52
CA ASP A 87 -12.43 8.09 -3.50
C ASP A 87 -12.65 9.18 -2.44
N VAL A 88 -13.22 10.31 -2.86
CA VAL A 88 -13.56 11.43 -1.99
C VAL A 88 -14.98 11.88 -2.24
N LYS A 89 -15.81 11.77 -1.20
CA LYS A 89 -17.09 12.46 -1.12
C LYS A 89 -16.89 13.84 -0.51
N PHE A 90 -16.75 14.86 -1.36
CA PHE A 90 -16.56 16.24 -0.92
C PHE A 90 -17.80 16.77 -0.19
N LEU A 91 -17.61 17.19 1.06
CA LEU A 91 -18.60 17.88 1.89
C LEU A 91 -18.41 19.40 1.82
N GLU A 92 -19.39 20.14 2.29
CA GLU A 92 -19.26 21.58 2.51
C GLU A 92 -19.27 21.89 4.02
N PRO A 93 -18.17 22.40 4.60
CA PRO A 93 -16.91 22.75 3.93
C PRO A 93 -15.98 21.54 3.66
N PRO A 94 -15.13 21.58 2.60
CA PRO A 94 -14.34 20.44 2.12
C PRO A 94 -13.39 19.83 3.15
N ILE A 95 -12.91 20.61 4.12
CA ILE A 95 -12.00 20.16 5.18
C ILE A 95 -12.55 18.99 6.02
N TYR A 96 -13.88 18.80 6.05
CA TYR A 96 -14.54 17.71 6.77
C TYR A 96 -14.73 16.43 5.94
N SER A 97 -14.34 16.43 4.66
CA SER A 97 -14.51 15.27 3.78
C SER A 97 -13.57 14.12 4.18
N SER A 98 -13.96 12.91 3.79
CA SER A 98 -13.15 11.71 3.92
C SER A 98 -12.46 11.37 2.60
N ILE A 99 -11.26 10.80 2.71
CA ILE A 99 -10.50 10.23 1.61
C ILE A 99 -10.41 8.72 1.86
N ILE A 100 -10.79 7.92 0.88
CA ILE A 100 -10.49 6.50 0.81
C ILE A 100 -9.40 6.35 -0.25
N VAL A 101 -8.22 5.91 0.15
CA VAL A 101 -7.07 5.74 -0.74
C VAL A 101 -7.19 4.38 -1.43
N SER A 102 -6.97 4.32 -2.75
CA SER A 102 -6.97 3.05 -3.45
C SER A 102 -5.73 2.20 -3.08
N PRO A 103 -5.85 0.87 -3.01
CA PRO A 103 -4.71 -0.04 -2.93
C PRO A 103 -3.71 0.19 -4.06
N LYS A 104 -4.19 0.55 -5.28
CA LYS A 104 -3.35 0.92 -6.42
C LYS A 104 -2.39 2.08 -6.08
N LEU A 105 -2.89 3.17 -5.48
CA LEU A 105 -2.03 4.31 -5.10
C LEU A 105 -0.94 3.86 -4.15
N MET A 106 -1.29 3.09 -3.12
CA MET A 106 -0.31 2.61 -2.13
C MET A 106 0.70 1.63 -2.74
N PHE A 107 0.27 0.77 -3.66
CA PHE A 107 1.15 -0.14 -4.37
C PHE A 107 2.19 0.62 -5.20
N ILE A 108 1.77 1.64 -5.97
CA ILE A 108 2.69 2.52 -6.72
C ILE A 108 3.63 3.26 -5.76
N TYR A 109 3.11 3.80 -4.66
CA TYR A 109 3.93 4.47 -3.66
C TYR A 109 5.01 3.54 -3.09
N TYR A 110 4.66 2.31 -2.72
CA TYR A 110 5.68 1.38 -2.23
C TYR A 110 6.66 0.97 -3.32
N GLN A 111 6.21 0.78 -4.56
CA GLN A 111 7.09 0.46 -5.67
C GLN A 111 8.18 1.51 -5.87
N ASP A 112 7.81 2.80 -5.82
CA ASP A 112 8.75 3.88 -6.11
C ASP A 112 9.55 4.32 -4.88
N PHE A 113 8.99 4.20 -3.67
CA PHE A 113 9.58 4.75 -2.44
C PHE A 113 10.12 3.68 -1.49
N LEU A 114 9.82 2.39 -1.65
CA LEU A 114 10.38 1.32 -0.81
C LEU A 114 11.60 0.69 -1.50
N GLN A 115 12.81 0.92 -0.95
CA GLN A 115 14.10 0.55 -1.59
C GLN A 115 14.21 -0.91 -2.04
N GLU A 116 13.54 -1.82 -1.34
CA GLU A 116 13.60 -3.27 -1.58
C GLU A 116 12.20 -3.84 -1.86
N PHE A 117 11.34 -3.03 -2.48
CA PHE A 117 9.95 -3.40 -2.78
C PHE A 117 9.84 -4.76 -3.49
N HIS A 118 10.66 -5.00 -4.51
CA HIS A 118 10.63 -6.28 -5.23
C HIS A 118 10.99 -7.47 -4.32
N THR A 119 11.91 -7.27 -3.37
CA THR A 119 12.28 -8.30 -2.39
C THR A 119 11.13 -8.55 -1.42
N VAL A 120 10.45 -7.50 -0.95
CA VAL A 120 9.22 -7.61 -0.12
C VAL A 120 8.14 -8.38 -0.86
N LEU A 121 7.83 -7.97 -2.09
CA LEU A 121 6.77 -8.56 -2.88
C LEU A 121 7.04 -10.05 -3.13
N LYS A 122 8.26 -10.42 -3.50
CA LYS A 122 8.66 -11.83 -3.62
C LYS A 122 8.47 -12.62 -2.32
N ALA A 123 8.85 -12.04 -1.18
CA ALA A 123 8.72 -12.69 0.12
C ALA A 123 7.24 -12.87 0.53
N ILE A 124 6.40 -11.86 0.28
CA ILE A 124 4.94 -11.95 0.49
C ILE A 124 4.36 -13.08 -0.37
N LEU A 125 4.65 -13.10 -1.68
CA LEU A 125 4.14 -14.13 -2.58
C LEU A 125 4.59 -15.54 -2.16
N PHE A 126 5.84 -15.69 -1.72
CA PHE A 126 6.36 -16.96 -1.20
C PHE A 126 5.63 -17.43 0.07
N GLU A 127 5.32 -16.52 1.01
CA GLU A 127 4.54 -16.88 2.20
C GLU A 127 3.13 -17.37 1.82
N ILE A 128 2.50 -16.76 0.81
CA ILE A 128 1.15 -17.12 0.38
C ILE A 128 1.16 -18.46 -0.39
N GLU A 129 2.00 -18.59 -1.42
CA GLU A 129 2.02 -19.77 -2.31
C GLU A 129 2.64 -21.00 -1.66
N GLU A 130 3.86 -20.86 -1.12
CA GLU A 130 4.68 -22.01 -0.74
C GLU A 130 4.45 -22.42 0.72
N LYS A 131 4.14 -21.45 1.58
CA LYS A 131 3.85 -21.72 3.00
C LYS A 131 2.37 -21.79 3.31
N ASN A 132 1.50 -21.51 2.33
CA ASN A 132 0.05 -21.46 2.52
C ASN A 132 -0.33 -20.56 3.71
N ASN A 133 0.39 -19.45 3.88
CA ASN A 133 0.16 -18.48 4.93
C ASN A 133 -0.72 -17.37 4.38
N ASP A 134 -1.93 -17.29 4.92
CA ASP A 134 -2.96 -16.37 4.49
C ASP A 134 -3.13 -15.16 5.44
N ASP A 135 -2.61 -15.28 6.65
CA ASP A 135 -2.67 -14.27 7.69
C ASP A 135 -1.64 -13.15 7.46
N SER A 136 -2.11 -11.98 7.03
CA SER A 136 -1.27 -10.80 6.78
C SER A 136 -0.42 -10.37 7.98
N PHE A 137 -0.87 -10.60 9.21
CA PHE A 137 -0.08 -10.33 10.41
C PHE A 137 1.08 -11.32 10.55
N LYS A 138 0.83 -12.62 10.32
CA LYS A 138 1.90 -13.63 10.33
C LYS A 138 2.89 -13.40 9.19
N ILE A 139 2.40 -13.09 7.99
CA ILE A 139 3.25 -12.73 6.84
C ILE A 139 4.15 -11.56 7.24
N ALA A 140 3.58 -10.46 7.73
CA ALA A 140 4.31 -9.27 8.18
C ALA A 140 5.37 -9.59 9.24
N GLN A 141 5.06 -10.43 10.22
CA GLN A 141 6.02 -10.88 11.24
C GLN A 141 7.14 -11.73 10.65
N ASN A 142 6.81 -12.68 9.77
CA ASN A 142 7.77 -13.59 9.16
C ASN A 142 8.76 -12.86 8.25
N ILE A 143 8.30 -11.87 7.50
CA ILE A 143 9.15 -11.07 6.59
C ILE A 143 9.71 -9.80 7.25
N LYS A 144 9.31 -9.51 8.50
CA LYS A 144 9.66 -8.31 9.28
C LYS A 144 9.33 -6.98 8.55
N VAL A 145 8.13 -6.89 7.99
CA VAL A 145 7.60 -5.70 7.31
C VAL A 145 6.39 -5.16 8.06
N LYS A 146 6.11 -3.86 7.97
CA LYS A 146 4.89 -3.26 8.55
C LYS A 146 3.62 -3.92 8.00
N LEU A 147 2.66 -4.17 8.88
CA LEU A 147 1.37 -4.76 8.51
C LEU A 147 0.64 -3.96 7.42
N VAL A 148 0.69 -2.63 7.47
CA VAL A 148 0.06 -1.76 6.46
C VAL A 148 0.60 -2.03 5.05
N VAL A 149 1.89 -2.29 4.90
CA VAL A 149 2.50 -2.61 3.59
C VAL A 149 1.98 -3.94 3.07
N VAL A 150 1.96 -4.96 3.93
CA VAL A 150 1.45 -6.30 3.56
C VAL A 150 -0.02 -6.23 3.17
N ASN A 151 -0.88 -5.65 4.03
CA ASN A 151 -2.30 -5.54 3.76
C ASN A 151 -2.60 -4.82 2.44
N ASN A 152 -1.95 -3.69 2.20
CA ASN A 152 -2.20 -2.89 0.99
C ASN A 152 -1.74 -3.62 -0.29
N ILE A 153 -0.63 -4.38 -0.23
CA ILE A 153 -0.20 -5.23 -1.35
C ILE A 153 -1.23 -6.33 -1.60
N LEU A 154 -1.71 -7.00 -0.55
CA LEU A 154 -2.74 -8.04 -0.68
C LEU A 154 -4.05 -7.50 -1.23
N ASP A 155 -4.48 -6.32 -0.78
CA ASP A 155 -5.67 -5.64 -1.29
C ASP A 155 -5.52 -5.29 -2.77
N PHE A 156 -4.35 -4.82 -3.20
CA PHE A 156 -4.06 -4.59 -4.62
C PHE A 156 -4.14 -5.88 -5.43
N LEU A 157 -3.48 -6.96 -4.98
CA LEU A 157 -3.54 -8.26 -5.66
C LEU A 157 -4.97 -8.79 -5.74
N ARG A 158 -5.82 -8.48 -4.75
CA ARG A 158 -7.25 -8.84 -4.75
C ARG A 158 -8.04 -8.05 -5.79
N GLU A 159 -7.80 -6.74 -5.91
CA GLU A 159 -8.40 -5.93 -6.97
C GLU A 159 -8.01 -6.43 -8.37
N GLN A 160 -6.77 -6.90 -8.53
CA GLN A 160 -6.30 -7.54 -9.76
C GLN A 160 -6.80 -8.98 -9.95
N LYS A 161 -7.61 -9.52 -9.01
CA LYS A 161 -8.13 -10.90 -9.02
C LYS A 161 -7.02 -11.96 -9.08
N ILE A 162 -5.82 -11.63 -8.61
CA ILE A 162 -4.67 -12.56 -8.49
C ILE A 162 -4.85 -13.41 -7.24
N VAL A 163 -5.33 -12.79 -6.16
CA VAL A 163 -5.71 -13.48 -4.94
C VAL A 163 -7.18 -13.20 -4.64
N GLU A 164 -7.88 -14.19 -4.12
CA GLU A 164 -9.30 -14.11 -3.76
C GLU A 164 -9.47 -14.32 -2.27
N LEU A 165 -10.28 -13.48 -1.62
CA LEU A 165 -10.65 -13.65 -0.22
C LEU A 165 -11.63 -14.82 -0.09
N MET A 166 -11.18 -15.93 0.50
CA MET A 166 -12.05 -17.07 0.80
C MET A 166 -12.81 -16.94 2.11
N ARG A 167 -12.23 -16.26 3.12
CA ARG A 167 -12.90 -16.08 4.41
C ARG A 167 -12.37 -14.85 5.14
N TYR A 168 -13.29 -14.13 5.77
CA TYR A 168 -12.99 -13.20 6.85
C TYR A 168 -13.14 -13.95 8.15
N SER A 169 -12.06 -14.13 8.90
CA SER A 169 -12.13 -14.77 10.20
C SER A 169 -12.63 -13.80 11.28
N GLY A 170 -13.95 -13.60 11.34
CA GLY A 170 -14.70 -13.26 12.56
C GLY A 170 -14.79 -11.79 12.99
N THR A 171 -15.78 -11.55 13.85
CA THR A 171 -16.03 -10.33 14.64
C THR A 171 -14.73 -9.83 15.29
N PRO A 172 -14.44 -8.51 15.27
CA PRO A 172 -13.17 -7.99 15.77
C PRO A 172 -12.97 -8.39 17.23
N LEU A 173 -11.92 -9.18 17.50
CA LEU A 173 -11.42 -9.39 18.86
C LEU A 173 -10.95 -8.04 19.45
N PRO A 174 -10.92 -7.88 20.78
CA PRO A 174 -10.26 -6.74 21.42
C PRO A 174 -8.81 -6.69 20.92
N GLY A 175 -8.48 -5.68 20.10
CA GLY A 175 -7.22 -5.60 19.36
C GLY A 175 -7.34 -5.67 17.82
N GLY A 176 -8.55 -5.71 17.26
CA GLY A 176 -8.82 -5.35 15.86
C GLY A 176 -8.31 -6.32 14.79
N LYS A 177 -7.98 -7.56 15.14
CA LYS A 177 -7.36 -8.51 14.20
C LYS A 177 -8.41 -9.21 13.36
N SER A 178 -8.69 -8.63 12.21
CA SER A 178 -9.28 -9.36 11.09
C SER A 178 -8.14 -9.85 10.18
N PHE A 179 -8.17 -11.12 9.77
CA PHE A 179 -7.20 -11.68 8.84
C PHE A 179 -7.90 -12.37 7.68
N ILE A 180 -7.16 -12.45 6.58
CA ILE A 180 -7.61 -12.83 5.24
C ILE A 180 -7.28 -14.32 5.02
N ILE A 181 -8.20 -15.11 4.46
CA ILE A 181 -7.86 -16.42 3.86
C ILE A 181 -7.80 -16.25 2.34
N LEU A 182 -6.72 -16.68 1.68
CA LEU A 182 -6.51 -16.43 0.24
C LEU A 182 -6.61 -17.70 -0.61
N LYS A 183 -7.29 -17.60 -1.76
CA LYS A 183 -7.13 -18.51 -2.90
C LYS A 183 -6.34 -17.79 -3.99
N ILE A 184 -5.41 -18.48 -4.63
CA ILE A 184 -4.52 -17.89 -5.64
C ILE A 184 -4.96 -18.33 -7.03
N ASP A 185 -4.98 -17.39 -7.97
CA ASP A 185 -5.06 -17.66 -9.41
C ASP A 185 -3.63 -17.79 -9.96
N GLU A 186 -3.17 -19.03 -10.15
CA GLU A 186 -1.78 -19.33 -10.54
C GLU A 186 -1.40 -18.71 -11.89
N ASP A 187 -2.32 -18.69 -12.86
CA ASP A 187 -2.08 -18.14 -14.20
C ASP A 187 -1.90 -16.62 -14.14
N LYS A 188 -2.79 -15.91 -13.43
CA LYS A 188 -2.65 -14.46 -13.24
C LYS A 188 -1.43 -14.09 -12.40
N LEU A 189 -1.08 -14.92 -11.41
CA LEU A 189 0.11 -14.68 -10.61
C LEU A 189 1.38 -14.85 -11.43
N LYS A 190 1.42 -15.84 -12.33
CA LYS A 190 2.52 -15.98 -13.28
C LYS A 190 2.62 -14.77 -14.21
N GLU A 191 1.51 -14.33 -14.80
CA GLU A 191 1.47 -13.13 -15.64
C GLU A 191 1.95 -11.88 -14.88
N PHE A 192 1.51 -11.73 -13.63
CA PHE A 192 1.94 -10.63 -12.76
C PHE A 192 3.45 -10.69 -12.47
N LYS A 193 4.01 -11.87 -12.16
CA LYS A 193 5.45 -12.06 -11.94
C LYS A 193 6.25 -11.72 -13.21
N GLU A 194 5.79 -12.17 -14.38
CA GLU A 194 6.45 -11.90 -15.66
C GLU A 194 6.44 -10.41 -16.01
N LYS A 195 5.32 -9.71 -15.82
CA LYS A 195 5.25 -8.27 -16.08
C LYS A 195 6.06 -7.48 -15.05
N PHE A 196 5.82 -7.76 -13.77
CA PHE A 196 6.18 -6.86 -12.68
C PHE A 196 7.55 -7.15 -12.05
N ILE A 197 7.94 -8.42 -11.99
CA ILE A 197 9.21 -8.83 -11.36
C ILE A 197 10.34 -8.90 -12.39
N ALA A 198 10.05 -9.16 -13.66
CA ALA A 198 11.06 -9.26 -14.72
C ALA A 198 11.42 -7.92 -15.38
N GLY A 199 10.84 -6.79 -14.93
CA GLY A 199 11.34 -5.45 -15.28
C GLY A 199 10.38 -4.50 -15.99
N SER A 200 9.07 -4.76 -16.04
CA SER A 200 8.09 -3.76 -16.48
C SER A 200 7.37 -3.16 -15.25
N LYS A 201 7.36 -1.83 -15.12
CA LYS A 201 6.50 -1.17 -14.12
C LYS A 201 5.04 -1.55 -14.44
N ALA A 202 4.28 -2.06 -13.47
CA ALA A 202 2.83 -2.14 -13.64
C ALA A 202 2.25 -0.73 -13.64
N VAL A 203 1.33 -0.48 -14.56
CA VAL A 203 0.65 0.78 -14.84
C VAL A 203 -0.31 1.19 -13.72
#